data_AF-A0A522UUG8-F1
#
_entry.id   AF-A0A522UUG8-F1
#
_cell.length_a   1.000
_cell.length_b   1.000
_cell.length_c   1.000
_cell.angle_alpha   90.00
_cell.angle_beta   90.00
_cell.angle_gamma   90.00
#
_symmetry.space_group_name_H-M   'P 1'
#
loop_
_entity.id
_entity.type
_entity.pdbx_description
1 polymer ?
#
loop_
_entity_poly.entity_id
_entity_poly.type
_entity_poly.pdbx_seq_one_letter_code
_entity_poly.pdbx_strand_id
1 'polypeptide(L)' 'MSAKLLVDTSAWIVSFRKSGHEPVKRALLAALDTFSVVTAPVVILELLQGCR' A
#
# COMPACT_ATOMS: atom_id res chain seq x y z
N MET A 1 -8.37 -11.96 -16.72
CA MET A 1 -7.46 -10.84 -16.37
C MET A 1 -7.46 -10.74 -14.84
N SER A 2 -6.32 -10.89 -14.17
CA SER A 2 -6.28 -10.77 -12.70
C SER A 2 -6.49 -9.31 -12.31
N ALA A 3 -7.41 -9.03 -11.38
CA ALA A 3 -7.67 -7.67 -10.93
C ALA A 3 -6.41 -7.07 -10.29
N LYS A 4 -6.11 -5.81 -10.61
CA LYS A 4 -5.01 -5.06 -10.00
C LYS A 4 -5.54 -4.22 -8.84
N LEU A 5 -4.76 -4.13 -7.77
CA LEU A 5 -5.08 -3.33 -6.59
C LEU A 5 -4.21 -2.07 -6.59
N LEU A 6 -4.82 -0.92 -6.87
CA LEU A 6 -4.15 0.37 -6.70
C LEU A 6 -4.10 0.71 -5.21
N VAL A 7 -2.89 0.87 -4.67
CA VAL A 7 -2.67 1.17 -3.25
C VAL A 7 -2.36 2.65 -3.09
N ASP A 8 -3.24 3.34 -2.36
CA ASP A 8 -3.11 4.74 -2.03
C ASP A 8 -2.02 5.00 -0.96
N THR A 9 -1.54 6.24 -0.88
CA THR A 9 -0.53 6.69 0.10
C THR A 9 -0.91 6.38 1.54
N SER A 10 -2.18 6.60 1.90
CA SER A 10 -2.67 6.35 3.27
C SER A 10 -2.52 4.88 3.67
N ALA A 11 -2.77 3.94 2.75
CA ALA A 11 -2.62 2.51 2.99
C ALA A 11 -1.15 2.10 3.17
N TRP A 12 -0.25 2.69 2.37
CA TRP A 12 1.20 2.52 2.56
C TRP A 12 1.67 3.04 3.93
N ILE A 13 1.25 4.23 4.33
CA ILE A 13 1.59 4.79 5.65
C ILE A 13 1.12 3.86 6.77
N VAL A 14 -0.10 3.34 6.66
CA VAL A 14 -0.65 2.38 7.62
C VAL A 14 0.17 1.09 7.68
N SER A 15 0.66 0.60 6.54
CA SER A 15 1.48 -0.63 6.48
C SER A 15 2.78 -0.52 7.27
N PHE A 16 3.38 0.68 7.36
CA PHE A 16 4.60 0.92 8.13
C PHE A 16 4.37 1.09 9.63
N ARG A 17 3.12 1.23 10.10
CA ARG A 17 2.82 1.37 11.53
C ARG A 17 2.96 0.04 12.26
N LYS A 18 3.60 0.06 13.43
CA LYS A 18 3.81 -1.14 14.27
C LYS A 18 2.52 -1.86 14.67
N SER A 19 1.42 -1.14 14.88
CA SER A 19 0.14 -1.72 15.31
C SER A 19 -1.06 -1.02 14.68
N GLY A 20 -2.21 -1.70 14.67
CA GLY A 20 -3.47 -1.16 14.18
C GLY A 20 -3.72 -1.45 12.69
N HIS A 21 -4.99 -1.31 12.29
CA HIS A 21 -5.46 -1.52 10.91
C HIS A 21 -5.12 -2.91 10.31
N GLU A 22 -5.15 -3.96 11.13
CA GLU A 22 -4.85 -5.34 10.70
C GLU A 22 -5.63 -5.85 9.48
N PRO A 23 -6.91 -5.47 9.24
CA PRO A 23 -7.58 -5.83 7.99
C PRO A 23 -6.89 -5.27 6.75
N VAL A 24 -6.45 -4.00 6.80
CA VAL A 24 -5.76 -3.34 5.68
C VAL A 24 -4.39 -3.98 5.45
N LYS A 25 -3.64 -4.22 6.52
CA LYS A 25 -2.33 -4.87 6.46
C LYS A 25 -2.43 -6.27 5.84
N ARG A 26 -3.39 -7.09 6.28
CA ARG A 26 -3.62 -8.43 5.73
C ARG A 26 -4.03 -8.40 4.26
N ALA A 27 -4.92 -7.49 3.88
CA ALA A 27 -5.34 -7.33 2.49
C ALA A 27 -4.16 -6.91 1.59
N LEU A 28 -3.32 -5.99 2.06
CA LEU A 28 -2.14 -5.54 1.33
C LEU A 28 -1.10 -6.66 1.19
N LEU A 29 -0.83 -7.43 2.24
CA LEU A 29 0.08 -8.57 2.19
C LEU A 29 -0.40 -9.63 1.18
N ALA A 30 -1.67 -10.02 1.23
CA ALA A 30 -2.23 -10.96 0.25
C ALA A 30 -2.14 -10.46 -1.20
N ALA A 31 -2.29 -9.14 -1.41
CA ALA A 31 -2.12 -8.54 -2.73
C ALA A 31 -0.65 -8.51 -3.20
N LEU A 32 0.30 -8.31 -2.27
CA LEU A 32 1.73 -8.39 -2.54
C LEU A 32 2.15 -9.80 -2.93
N ASP A 33 1.69 -10.82 -2.18
CA ASP A 33 1.98 -12.24 -2.44
C ASP A 33 1.49 -12.69 -3.83
N THR A 34 0.47 -12.03 -4.36
CA THR A 34 -0.12 -12.31 -5.68
C THR A 34 0.39 -11.39 -6.79
N PHE A 35 1.37 -10.53 -6.51
CA PHE A 35 1.91 -9.53 -7.46
C PHE A 35 0.79 -8.68 -8.13
N SER A 36 -0.27 -8.38 -7.38
CA SER A 36 -1.44 -7.65 -7.86
C SER A 36 -1.44 -6.17 -7.47
N VAL A 37 -0.54 -5.75 -6.57
CA VAL A 37 -0.36 -4.36 -6.16
C VAL A 37 0.21 -3.52 -7.29
N VAL A 38 -0.42 -2.36 -7.52
CA VAL A 38 0.07 -1.30 -8.40
C VAL A 38 0.08 0.03 -7.64
N THR A 39 0.94 0.94 -8.10
CA THR A 39 1.08 2.29 -7.55
C THR A 39 1.01 3.34 -8.67
N ALA A 40 0.71 4.58 -8.30
CA ALA A 40 0.72 5.71 -9.22
C ALA A 40 1.93 6.63 -8.92
N PRO A 41 2.47 7.36 -9.91
CA PRO A 41 3.59 8.28 -9.67
C PRO A 41 3.31 9.29 -8.54
N VAL A 42 2.07 9.80 -8.43
CA VAL A 42 1.69 10.73 -7.35
C VAL A 42 1.80 10.11 -5.96
N VAL A 43 1.41 8.85 -5.80
CA VAL A 43 1.55 8.10 -4.53
C VAL A 43 3.02 7.98 -4.13
N ILE A 44 3.90 7.72 -5.10
CA ILE A 44 5.35 7.67 -4.86
C ILE A 44 5.86 9.04 -4.38
N LEU A 45 5.45 10.14 -5.04
CA LEU A 45 5.86 11.49 -4.66
C LEU A 45 5.40 11.86 -3.25
N GLU A 46 4.17 11.54 -2.88
CA GLU A 46 3.63 11.79 -1.54
C GLU A 46 4.41 11.02 -0.46
N LEU A 47 4.71 9.74 -0.71
CA LEU A 47 5.52 8.93 0.20
C LEU A 47 6.93 9.51 0.37
N LEU A 48 7.60 9.86 -0.74
CA LEU A 48 8.94 10.46 -0.69
C LEU A 48 8.96 11.81 0.06
N GLN A 49 7.92 12.63 -0.08
CA GLN A 49 7.78 13.89 0.67
C GLN A 49 7.50 13.68 2.16
N GLY A 50 6.76 12.62 2.50
CA GLY A 50 6.43 12.25 3.87
C GLY A 50 7.56 11.53 4.63
N CYS A 51 8.49 10.89 3.91
CA CYS A 51 9.70 10.30 4.45
C CYS A 51 10.68 11.40 4.91
N ARG A 52 10.49 11.88 6.15
CA ARG A 52 11.46 12.68 6.88
C ARG A 52 12.26 11.83 7.85
#